data_AF-A0A538AUN1-F1
#
_entry.id   AF-A0A538AUN1-F1
#
_cell.length_a   1.000
_cell.length_b   1.000
_cell.length_c   1.000
_cell.angle_alpha   90.00
_cell.angle_beta   90.00
_cell.angle_gamma   90.00
#
_symmetry.space_group_name_H-M   'P 1'
#
loop_
_entity.id
_entity.type
_entity.pdbx_description
1 polymer ?
#
loop_
_entity_poly.entity_id
_entity_poly.type
_entity_poly.pdbx_seq_one_letter_code
_entity_poly.pdbx_strand_id
1 'polypeptide(L)'
;MTWTTRIDEVVSEQHLLKHPFYTAWTEGTLTVSALRGYAAQYYKHVAAFPRYLSAIHAQTPDLETRQYLLENLIDEERGAENHPELWLRFAEGIGTTRETVRGAAPLPETSACDATYREIAGARGPLAGLAALYAYESMVPAVSESKIEGLKLHYGIDDPETLQFLARRGRAQAARASAGERARRLRGRRRRGARRA
;
A
#
# COMPACT_ATOMS: atom_id res chain seq x y z
N MET A 1 21.13 6.22 -16.68
CA MET A 1 19.92 5.71 -16.00
C MET A 1 20.18 5.69 -14.50
N THR A 2 19.29 6.25 -13.67
CA THR A 2 19.46 6.19 -12.21
C THR A 2 18.78 4.94 -11.65
N TRP A 3 19.23 4.45 -10.49
CA TRP A 3 18.60 3.29 -9.83
C TRP A 3 17.12 3.55 -9.51
N THR A 4 16.73 4.80 -9.24
CA THR A 4 15.32 5.18 -9.02
C THR A 4 14.46 4.95 -10.25
N THR A 5 14.93 5.36 -11.44
CA THR A 5 14.22 5.11 -12.70
C THR A 5 14.08 3.62 -12.98
N ARG A 6 15.10 2.82 -12.62
CA ARG A 6 15.03 1.37 -12.79
C ARG A 6 13.99 0.72 -11.87
N ILE A 7 13.82 1.21 -10.65
CA ILE A 7 12.73 0.75 -9.75
C ILE A 7 11.38 1.08 -10.37
N ASP A 8 11.19 2.31 -10.85
CA ASP A 8 9.91 2.74 -11.46
C ASP A 8 9.54 1.89 -12.69
N GLU A 9 10.52 1.53 -13.51
CA GLU A 9 10.30 0.61 -14.65
C GLU A 9 9.84 -0.78 -14.20
N VAL A 10 10.53 -1.38 -13.22
CA VAL A 10 10.16 -2.71 -12.70
C VAL A 10 8.76 -2.68 -12.10
N VAL A 11 8.41 -1.62 -11.35
CA VAL A 11 7.06 -1.42 -10.82
C VAL A 11 6.04 -1.28 -11.95
N SER A 12 6.35 -0.53 -13.00
CA SER A 12 5.46 -0.38 -14.15
C SER A 12 5.26 -1.70 -14.90
N GLU A 13 6.33 -2.45 -15.14
CA GLU A 13 6.29 -3.77 -15.79
C GLU A 13 5.43 -4.76 -15.00
N GLN A 14 5.61 -4.79 -13.67
CA GLN A 14 4.93 -5.72 -12.75
C GLN A 14 3.70 -5.10 -12.06
N HIS A 15 3.12 -4.04 -12.65
CA HIS A 15 2.05 -3.28 -12.01
C HIS A 15 0.83 -4.15 -11.71
N LEU A 16 0.26 -4.06 -10.51
CA LEU A 16 -0.86 -4.91 -10.07
C LEU A 16 -2.06 -4.88 -11.02
N LEU A 17 -2.37 -3.73 -11.62
CA LEU A 17 -3.47 -3.60 -12.58
C LEU A 17 -3.29 -4.41 -13.89
N LYS A 18 -2.09 -4.94 -14.15
CA LYS A 18 -1.82 -5.87 -15.26
C LYS A 18 -2.07 -7.33 -14.88
N HIS A 19 -2.24 -7.63 -13.59
CA HIS A 19 -2.47 -8.98 -13.12
C HIS A 19 -3.92 -9.42 -13.46
N PRO A 20 -4.15 -10.67 -13.90
CA PRO A 20 -5.49 -11.15 -14.29
C PRO A 20 -6.59 -10.92 -13.24
N PHE A 21 -6.24 -10.98 -11.95
CA PHE A 21 -7.16 -10.66 -10.86
C PHE A 21 -7.72 -9.23 -10.92
N TYR A 22 -6.87 -8.24 -11.24
CA TYR A 22 -7.29 -6.84 -11.33
C TYR A 22 -7.95 -6.51 -12.67
N THR A 23 -7.58 -7.23 -13.74
CA THR A 23 -8.34 -7.22 -15.00
C THR A 23 -9.77 -7.70 -14.75
N ALA A 24 -9.94 -8.85 -14.10
CA ALA A 24 -11.25 -9.38 -13.72
C ALA A 24 -12.04 -8.46 -12.78
N TRP A 25 -11.35 -7.76 -11.88
CA TRP A 25 -11.98 -6.72 -11.04
C TRP A 25 -12.56 -5.59 -11.89
N THR A 26 -11.76 -5.06 -12.81
CA THR A 26 -12.13 -3.91 -13.66
C THR A 26 -13.23 -4.28 -14.66
N GLU A 27 -13.27 -5.54 -15.09
CA GLU A 27 -14.31 -6.07 -15.99
C GLU A 27 -15.57 -6.54 -15.26
N GLY A 28 -15.57 -6.55 -13.91
CA GLY A 28 -16.70 -7.01 -13.10
C GLY A 28 -16.95 -8.52 -13.13
N THR A 29 -15.94 -9.32 -13.48
CA THR A 29 -16.06 -10.78 -13.64
C THR A 29 -15.69 -11.56 -12.38
N LEU A 30 -15.19 -10.90 -11.33
CA LEU A 30 -14.99 -11.55 -10.03
C LEU A 30 -16.33 -11.89 -9.38
N THR A 31 -16.44 -13.07 -8.79
CA THR A 31 -17.57 -13.41 -7.94
C THR A 31 -17.49 -12.65 -6.61
N VAL A 32 -18.64 -12.44 -5.97
CA VAL A 32 -18.69 -11.87 -4.60
C VAL A 32 -17.89 -12.75 -3.61
N SER A 33 -17.87 -14.07 -3.80
CA SER A 33 -17.03 -14.97 -3.00
C SER A 33 -15.53 -14.73 -3.20
N ALA A 34 -15.09 -14.45 -4.43
CA ALA A 34 -13.69 -14.09 -4.72
C ALA A 34 -13.30 -12.75 -4.07
N LEU A 35 -14.19 -11.75 -4.11
CA LEU A 35 -13.98 -10.47 -3.41
C LEU A 35 -13.80 -10.66 -1.90
N ARG A 36 -14.66 -11.47 -1.28
CA ARG A 36 -14.58 -11.79 0.16
C ARG A 36 -13.32 -12.57 0.51
N GLY A 37 -12.95 -13.56 -0.31
CA GLY A 37 -11.70 -14.31 -0.16
C GLY A 37 -10.48 -13.40 -0.25
N TYR A 38 -10.46 -12.49 -1.23
CA TYR A 38 -9.43 -11.47 -1.36
C TYR A 38 -9.37 -10.57 -0.13
N ALA A 39 -10.50 -10.08 0.37
CA ALA A 39 -10.54 -9.23 1.57
C ALA A 39 -9.96 -9.94 2.80
N ALA A 40 -10.26 -11.23 2.98
CA ALA A 40 -9.73 -12.04 4.07
C ALA A 40 -8.20 -12.22 4.00
N GLN A 41 -7.67 -12.49 2.80
CA GLN A 41 -6.23 -12.69 2.62
C GLN A 41 -5.45 -11.37 2.68
N TYR A 42 -5.96 -10.31 2.05
CA TYR A 42 -5.29 -9.02 2.02
C TYR A 42 -5.26 -8.34 3.40
N TYR A 43 -6.25 -8.62 4.26
CA TYR A 43 -6.23 -8.16 5.66
C TYR A 43 -4.95 -8.57 6.39
N LYS A 44 -4.39 -9.76 6.09
CA LYS A 44 -3.14 -10.21 6.70
C LYS A 44 -1.98 -9.28 6.37
N HIS A 45 -1.91 -8.80 5.13
CA HIS A 45 -0.91 -7.83 4.71
C HIS A 45 -1.16 -6.46 5.35
N VAL A 46 -2.41 -5.96 5.36
CA VAL A 46 -2.77 -4.68 6.00
C VAL A 46 -2.41 -4.68 7.49
N ALA A 47 -2.73 -5.76 8.21
CA ALA A 47 -2.40 -5.90 9.62
C ALA A 47 -0.90 -6.12 9.89
N ALA A 48 -0.13 -6.60 8.91
CA ALA A 48 1.31 -6.78 9.04
C ALA A 48 2.11 -5.52 8.66
N PHE A 49 1.55 -4.65 7.81
CA PHE A 49 2.24 -3.49 7.25
C PHE A 49 2.93 -2.57 8.27
N PRO A 50 2.27 -2.19 9.42
CA PRO A 50 2.91 -1.39 10.46
C PRO A 50 4.21 -2.02 11.01
N ARG A 51 4.29 -3.36 11.05
CA ARG A 51 5.46 -4.08 11.56
C ARG A 51 6.62 -4.04 10.57
N TYR A 52 6.36 -4.01 9.26
CA TYR A 52 7.43 -3.80 8.27
C TYR A 52 8.02 -2.40 8.41
N LEU A 53 7.17 -1.37 8.53
CA LEU A 53 7.61 0.01 8.77
C LEU A 53 8.43 0.12 10.05
N SER A 54 7.98 -0.51 11.13
CA SER A 54 8.68 -0.52 12.42
C SER A 54 10.05 -1.18 12.33
N ALA A 55 10.16 -2.31 11.63
CA ALA A 55 11.43 -3.00 11.41
C ALA A 55 12.44 -2.13 10.65
N ILE A 56 11.99 -1.41 9.61
CA ILE A 56 12.81 -0.46 8.85
C ILE A 56 13.19 0.74 9.71
N HIS A 57 12.23 1.30 10.46
CA HIS A 57 12.44 2.44 11.35
C HIS A 57 13.51 2.15 12.41
N ALA A 58 13.44 0.98 13.06
CA ALA A 58 14.38 0.57 14.10
C ALA A 58 15.83 0.47 13.59
N GLN A 59 16.02 0.13 12.32
CA GLN A 59 17.34 -0.01 11.70
C GLN A 59 17.83 1.27 11.02
N THR A 60 16.99 2.32 10.92
CA THR A 60 17.34 3.57 10.25
C THR A 60 18.09 4.51 11.20
N PRO A 61 19.37 4.83 10.97
CA PRO A 61 20.11 5.74 11.83
C PRO A 61 19.71 7.22 11.61
N ASP A 62 19.32 7.57 10.38
CA ASP A 62 18.98 8.93 9.98
C ASP A 62 17.65 9.40 10.58
N LEU A 63 17.69 10.52 11.33
CA LEU A 63 16.52 11.04 12.04
C LEU A 63 15.41 11.52 11.09
N GLU A 64 15.76 12.21 10.00
CA GLU A 64 14.77 12.73 9.04
C GLU A 64 13.99 11.57 8.41
N THR A 65 14.69 10.51 8.01
CA THR A 65 14.07 9.29 7.47
C THR A 65 13.21 8.57 8.52
N ARG A 66 13.66 8.51 9.79
CA ARG A 66 12.84 7.95 10.87
C ARG A 66 11.56 8.75 11.12
N GLN A 67 11.61 10.07 11.09
CA GLN A 67 10.43 10.91 11.23
C GLN A 67 9.42 10.65 10.10
N TYR A 68 9.89 10.51 8.86
CA TYR A 68 9.03 10.13 7.74
C TYR A 68 8.37 8.75 7.93
N LEU A 69 9.15 7.76 8.37
CA LEU A 69 8.64 6.41 8.68
C LEU A 69 7.63 6.43 9.84
N LEU A 70 7.85 7.27 10.85
CA LEU A 70 6.93 7.45 11.98
C LEU A 70 5.61 8.08 11.54
N GLU A 71 5.64 9.09 10.68
CA GLU A 71 4.42 9.67 10.08
C GLU A 71 3.64 8.60 9.30
N ASN A 72 4.33 7.74 8.55
CA ASN A 72 3.68 6.63 7.85
C ASN A 72 3.05 5.65 8.86
N LEU A 73 3.80 5.25 9.89
CA LEU A 73 3.31 4.32 10.93
C LEU A 73 2.09 4.87 11.67
N ILE A 74 2.07 6.17 11.97
CA ILE A 74 0.93 6.84 12.60
C ILE A 74 -0.32 6.72 11.73
N ASP A 75 -0.20 6.96 10.42
CA ASP A 75 -1.33 6.86 9.50
C ASP A 75 -1.86 5.42 9.37
N GLU A 76 -0.98 4.42 9.44
CA GLU A 76 -1.33 3.02 9.33
C GLU A 76 -2.05 2.48 10.57
N GLU A 77 -1.60 2.83 11.78
CA GLU A 77 -1.92 2.07 12.99
C GLU A 77 -2.55 2.90 14.12
N ARG A 78 -2.43 4.24 14.11
CA ARG A 78 -2.90 5.06 15.24
C ARG A 78 -4.41 5.31 15.19
N GLY A 79 -5.05 5.16 16.36
CA GLY A 79 -6.42 5.61 16.59
C GLY A 79 -7.48 4.62 16.13
N ALA A 80 -8.75 5.01 16.26
CA ALA A 80 -9.90 4.15 15.96
C ALA A 80 -10.19 3.99 14.46
N GLU A 81 -9.58 4.82 13.61
CA GLU A 81 -9.69 4.73 12.15
C GLU A 81 -8.34 4.35 11.53
N ASN A 82 -7.64 3.39 12.14
CA ASN A 82 -6.44 2.81 11.55
C ASN A 82 -6.78 1.94 10.33
N HIS A 83 -5.77 1.64 9.50
CA HIS A 83 -5.98 0.91 8.25
C HIS A 83 -6.53 -0.52 8.45
N PRO A 84 -6.08 -1.32 9.43
CA PRO A 84 -6.71 -2.60 9.72
C PRO A 84 -8.21 -2.50 10.04
N GLU A 85 -8.63 -1.53 10.84
CA GLU A 85 -10.05 -1.32 11.17
C GLU A 85 -10.86 -0.90 9.94
N LEU A 86 -10.36 0.07 9.16
CA LEU A 86 -11.04 0.50 7.94
C LEU A 86 -11.15 -0.64 6.90
N TRP A 87 -10.17 -1.55 6.85
CA TRP A 87 -10.26 -2.74 5.98
C TRP A 87 -11.32 -3.72 6.45
N LEU A 88 -11.55 -3.86 7.76
CA LEU A 88 -12.63 -4.70 8.29
C LEU A 88 -14.00 -4.12 7.93
N ARG A 89 -14.19 -2.79 8.00
CA ARG A 89 -15.42 -2.13 7.53
C ARG A 89 -15.66 -2.35 6.04
N PHE A 90 -14.60 -2.24 5.23
CA PHE A 90 -14.67 -2.61 3.81
C PHE A 90 -15.16 -4.06 3.63
N ALA A 91 -14.60 -4.99 4.40
CA ALA A 91 -14.98 -6.40 4.32
C ALA A 91 -16.45 -6.64 4.75
N GLU A 92 -16.93 -5.92 5.77
CA GLU A 92 -18.34 -5.93 6.19
C GLU A 92 -19.26 -5.42 5.07
N GLY A 93 -18.88 -4.32 4.42
CA GLY A 93 -19.62 -3.73 3.29
C GLY A 93 -19.75 -4.63 2.06
N ILE A 94 -18.77 -5.51 1.81
CA ILE A 94 -18.87 -6.52 0.74
C ILE A 94 -19.56 -7.83 1.18
N GLY A 95 -20.10 -7.84 2.41
CA GLY A 95 -20.93 -8.91 2.96
C GLY A 95 -20.16 -10.09 3.57
N THR A 96 -18.98 -9.87 4.15
CA THR A 96 -18.35 -10.82 5.10
C THR A 96 -18.35 -10.27 6.53
N THR A 97 -17.84 -11.01 7.50
CA THR A 97 -17.75 -10.55 8.90
C THR A 97 -16.31 -10.31 9.31
N ARG A 98 -16.10 -9.40 10.26
CA ARG A 98 -14.76 -9.15 10.83
C ARG A 98 -14.16 -10.42 11.44
N GLU A 99 -14.96 -11.29 12.05
CA GLU A 99 -14.51 -12.56 12.64
C GLU A 99 -14.01 -13.50 11.55
N THR A 100 -14.71 -13.58 10.41
CA THR A 100 -14.31 -14.39 9.27
C THR A 100 -12.97 -13.92 8.71
N VAL A 101 -12.82 -12.60 8.51
CA VAL A 101 -11.59 -12.00 7.98
C VAL A 101 -10.41 -12.17 8.92
N ARG A 102 -10.60 -11.94 10.23
CA ARG A 102 -9.57 -12.12 11.25
C ARG A 102 -9.19 -13.60 11.38
N GLY A 103 -10.18 -14.48 11.43
CA GLY A 103 -10.03 -15.92 11.65
C GLY A 103 -9.56 -16.72 10.44
N ALA A 104 -9.63 -16.16 9.22
CA ALA A 104 -9.17 -16.85 8.01
C ALA A 104 -7.70 -17.26 8.14
N ALA A 105 -7.41 -18.53 7.86
CA ALA A 105 -6.02 -18.98 7.73
C ALA A 105 -5.39 -18.30 6.51
N PRO A 106 -4.13 -17.82 6.60
CA PRO A 106 -3.44 -17.29 5.45
C PRO A 106 -3.20 -18.42 4.43
N LEU A 107 -3.39 -18.12 3.15
CA LEU A 107 -2.95 -19.01 2.09
C LEU A 107 -1.42 -19.17 2.12
N PRO A 108 -0.86 -20.24 1.54
CA PRO A 108 0.59 -20.40 1.40
C PRO A 108 1.24 -19.18 0.74
N GLU A 109 0.62 -18.63 -0.31
CA GLU A 109 1.10 -17.46 -1.05
C GLU A 109 1.03 -16.18 -0.20
N THR A 110 -0.02 -16.02 0.61
CA THR A 110 -0.16 -14.90 1.55
C THR A 110 0.92 -14.96 2.63
N SER A 111 1.20 -16.15 3.15
CA SER A 111 2.26 -16.38 4.14
C SER A 111 3.64 -16.12 3.54
N ALA A 112 3.90 -16.58 2.31
CA ALA A 112 5.16 -16.35 1.60
C ALA A 112 5.38 -14.86 1.29
N CYS A 113 4.32 -14.14 0.92
CA CYS A 113 4.36 -12.69 0.71
C CYS A 113 4.74 -11.96 2.01
N ASP A 114 4.06 -12.25 3.12
CA ASP A 114 4.38 -11.69 4.45
C ASP A 114 5.83 -12.00 4.87
N ALA A 115 6.27 -13.25 4.71
CA ALA A 115 7.65 -13.65 5.00
C ALA A 115 8.67 -12.86 4.17
N THR A 116 8.40 -12.64 2.89
CA THR A 116 9.26 -11.86 1.98
C THR A 116 9.39 -10.41 2.47
N TYR A 117 8.28 -9.75 2.83
CA TYR A 117 8.34 -8.39 3.36
C TYR A 117 9.08 -8.32 4.70
N ARG A 118 8.87 -9.27 5.61
CA ARG A 118 9.61 -9.33 6.89
C ARG A 118 11.11 -9.51 6.67
N GLU A 119 11.50 -10.40 5.76
CA GLU A 119 12.91 -10.64 5.45
C GLU A 119 13.55 -9.37 4.87
N ILE A 120 12.90 -8.72 3.91
CA ILE A 120 13.45 -7.51 3.28
C ILE A 120 13.52 -6.36 4.29
N ALA A 121 12.46 -6.14 5.07
CA ALA A 121 12.39 -5.08 6.07
C ALA A 121 13.35 -5.32 7.25
N GLY A 122 13.62 -6.59 7.61
CA GLY A 122 14.40 -6.97 8.79
C GLY A 122 15.87 -7.29 8.51
N ALA A 123 16.17 -8.03 7.45
CA ALA A 123 17.49 -8.62 7.23
C ALA A 123 18.29 -7.96 6.09
N ARG A 124 17.62 -7.28 5.14
CA ARG A 124 18.28 -6.69 3.96
C ARG A 124 18.61 -5.20 4.11
N GLY A 125 18.35 -4.64 5.29
CA GLY A 125 18.67 -3.27 5.67
C GLY A 125 17.65 -2.22 5.20
N PRO A 126 17.72 -0.98 5.76
CA PRO A 126 16.68 0.04 5.57
C PRO A 126 16.40 0.43 4.11
N LEU A 127 17.43 0.49 3.27
CA LEU A 127 17.27 0.88 1.86
C LEU A 127 16.46 -0.15 1.08
N ALA A 128 16.73 -1.45 1.27
CA ALA A 128 15.98 -2.52 0.63
C ALA A 128 14.54 -2.56 1.13
N GLY A 129 14.33 -2.38 2.45
CA GLY A 129 13.02 -2.23 3.05
C GLY A 129 12.20 -1.09 2.45
N LEU A 130 12.78 0.11 2.40
CA LEU A 130 12.15 1.28 1.79
C LEU A 130 11.82 1.07 0.31
N ALA A 131 12.72 0.43 -0.45
CA ALA A 131 12.46 0.11 -1.85
C ALA A 131 11.30 -0.88 -2.04
N ALA A 132 11.20 -1.89 -1.18
CA ALA A 132 10.10 -2.86 -1.21
C ALA A 132 8.75 -2.21 -0.85
N LEU A 133 8.72 -1.37 0.19
CA LEU A 133 7.50 -0.63 0.53
C LEU A 133 7.13 0.37 -0.57
N TYR A 134 8.11 1.08 -1.14
CA TYR A 134 7.88 1.97 -2.26
C TYR A 134 7.26 1.24 -3.46
N ALA A 135 7.80 0.08 -3.84
CA ALA A 135 7.29 -0.68 -4.98
C ALA A 135 5.81 -1.03 -4.84
N TYR A 136 5.36 -1.37 -3.62
CA TYR A 136 3.96 -1.60 -3.31
C TYR A 136 3.14 -0.31 -3.25
N GLU A 137 3.58 0.65 -2.42
CA GLU A 137 2.83 1.87 -2.14
C GLU A 137 2.71 2.77 -3.37
N SER A 138 3.67 2.79 -4.30
CA SER A 138 3.57 3.61 -5.50
C SER A 138 2.38 3.25 -6.40
N MET A 139 1.92 1.99 -6.36
CA MET A 139 0.78 1.51 -7.15
C MET A 139 -0.58 1.81 -6.48
N VAL A 140 -0.57 2.04 -5.17
CA VAL A 140 -1.78 2.15 -4.33
C VAL A 140 -2.78 3.20 -4.82
N PRO A 141 -2.40 4.41 -5.28
CA PRO A 141 -3.37 5.39 -5.77
C PRO A 141 -4.22 4.86 -6.94
N ALA A 142 -3.56 4.37 -8.00
CA ALA A 142 -4.25 3.83 -9.18
C ALA A 142 -5.04 2.56 -8.86
N VAL A 143 -4.50 1.70 -8.00
CA VAL A 143 -5.19 0.48 -7.55
C VAL A 143 -6.43 0.82 -6.71
N SER A 144 -6.36 1.81 -5.82
CA SER A 144 -7.51 2.26 -5.03
C SER A 144 -8.61 2.84 -5.91
N GLU A 145 -8.25 3.66 -6.90
CA GLU A 145 -9.19 4.26 -7.85
C GLU A 145 -9.92 3.18 -8.65
N SER A 146 -9.18 2.28 -9.31
CA SER A 146 -9.74 1.14 -10.05
C SER A 146 -10.62 0.25 -9.16
N LYS A 147 -10.23 0.03 -7.89
CA LYS A 147 -11.05 -0.73 -6.95
C LYS A 147 -12.39 -0.06 -6.68
N ILE A 148 -12.37 1.24 -6.38
CA ILE A 148 -13.56 2.03 -6.09
C ILE A 148 -14.49 2.02 -7.31
N GLU A 149 -13.97 2.28 -8.50
CA GLU A 149 -14.77 2.30 -9.73
C GLU A 149 -15.42 0.95 -10.01
N GLY A 150 -14.66 -0.15 -9.92
CA GLY A 150 -15.19 -1.50 -10.15
C GLY A 150 -16.27 -1.88 -9.13
N LEU A 151 -16.08 -1.53 -7.84
CA LEU A 151 -17.07 -1.79 -6.78
C LEU A 151 -18.39 -1.08 -7.03
N LYS A 152 -18.34 0.19 -7.44
CA LYS A 152 -19.53 0.97 -7.76
C LYS A 152 -20.24 0.42 -9.01
N LEU A 153 -19.48 0.20 -10.08
CA LEU A 153 -20.02 -0.12 -11.39
C LEU A 153 -20.59 -1.55 -11.46
N HIS A 154 -19.92 -2.53 -10.87
CA HIS A 154 -20.25 -3.95 -11.07
C HIS A 154 -20.88 -4.62 -9.86
N TYR A 155 -20.73 -4.04 -8.66
CA TYR A 155 -21.19 -4.67 -7.42
C TYR A 155 -22.18 -3.81 -6.63
N GLY A 156 -22.49 -2.60 -7.10
CA GLY A 156 -23.44 -1.69 -6.44
C GLY A 156 -22.97 -1.17 -5.08
N ILE A 157 -21.65 -1.21 -4.82
CA ILE A 157 -21.06 -0.76 -3.56
C ILE A 157 -20.57 0.68 -3.75
N ASP A 158 -21.39 1.63 -3.31
CA ASP A 158 -21.11 3.07 -3.36
C ASP A 158 -21.23 3.77 -2.00
N ASP A 159 -21.42 3.00 -0.92
CA ASP A 159 -21.52 3.61 0.39
C ASP A 159 -20.14 4.15 0.85
N PRO A 160 -20.08 5.39 1.38
CA PRO A 160 -18.81 6.01 1.73
C PRO A 160 -18.04 5.28 2.83
N GLU A 161 -18.72 4.56 3.71
CA GLU A 161 -18.10 3.87 4.85
C GLU A 161 -17.30 2.64 4.39
N THR A 162 -17.87 1.82 3.51
CA THR A 162 -17.19 0.68 2.89
C THR A 162 -16.01 1.11 2.03
N LEU A 163 -16.14 2.22 1.30
CA LEU A 163 -15.10 2.74 0.42
C LEU A 163 -14.03 3.57 1.16
N GLN A 164 -14.22 3.86 2.45
CA GLN A 164 -13.38 4.79 3.22
C GLN A 164 -11.91 4.35 3.23
N PHE A 165 -11.63 3.06 3.41
CA PHE A 165 -10.26 2.53 3.36
C PHE A 165 -9.59 2.89 2.04
N LEU A 166 -10.22 2.55 0.91
CA LEU A 166 -9.65 2.70 -0.42
C LEU A 166 -9.41 4.18 -0.75
N ALA A 167 -10.39 5.03 -0.43
CA ALA A 167 -10.33 6.46 -0.66
C ALA A 167 -9.24 7.15 0.19
N ARG A 168 -9.17 6.82 1.49
CA ARG A 168 -8.16 7.40 2.39
C ARG A 168 -6.76 6.94 2.00
N ARG A 169 -6.59 5.64 1.76
CA ARG A 169 -5.30 5.03 1.39
C ARG A 169 -4.77 5.62 0.07
N GLY A 170 -5.63 5.72 -0.95
CA GLY A 170 -5.26 6.29 -2.25
C GLY A 170 -4.83 7.76 -2.15
N ARG A 171 -5.62 8.59 -1.46
CA ARG A 171 -5.30 10.02 -1.26
C ARG A 171 -4.01 10.24 -0.47
N ALA A 172 -3.84 9.53 0.64
CA ALA A 172 -2.64 9.67 1.47
C ALA A 172 -1.37 9.37 0.66
N GLN A 173 -1.41 8.31 -0.16
CA GLN A 173 -0.26 7.92 -0.96
C GLN A 173 0.00 8.85 -2.15
N ALA A 174 -1.03 9.37 -2.82
CA ALA A 174 -0.89 10.40 -3.85
C ALA A 174 -0.26 11.69 -3.28
N ALA A 175 -0.65 12.08 -2.06
CA ALA A 175 -0.07 13.23 -1.37
C ALA A 175 1.43 13.03 -1.05
N ARG A 176 1.82 11.83 -0.59
CA ARG A 176 3.22 11.45 -0.35
C ARG A 176 4.07 11.49 -1.62
N ALA A 177 3.58 10.91 -2.71
CA ALA A 177 4.27 10.95 -4.01
C ALA A 177 4.52 12.40 -4.48
N SER A 178 3.48 13.23 -4.39
CA SER A 178 3.56 14.65 -4.73
C SER A 178 4.56 15.43 -3.85
N ALA A 179 4.61 15.15 -2.55
CA ALA A 179 5.57 15.75 -1.63
C ALA A 179 7.01 15.35 -1.97
N GLY A 180 7.25 14.08 -2.28
CA GLY A 180 8.55 13.57 -2.71
C GLY A 180 9.07 14.24 -3.97
N GLU A 181 8.21 14.45 -4.98
CA GLU A 181 8.57 15.19 -6.19
C GLU A 181 8.94 16.65 -5.93
N ARG A 182 8.15 17.35 -5.11
CA ARG A 182 8.46 18.75 -4.73
C ARG A 182 9.82 18.85 -4.05
N ALA A 183 10.11 17.96 -3.10
CA ALA A 183 11.40 17.92 -2.41
C ALA A 183 12.57 17.65 -3.37
N ARG A 184 12.40 16.74 -4.35
CA ARG A 184 13.40 16.48 -5.41
C ARG A 184 13.67 17.72 -6.27
N ARG A 185 12.62 18.44 -6.70
CA ARG A 185 12.75 19.67 -7.50
C ARG A 185 13.50 20.78 -6.74
N LEU A 186 13.19 20.98 -5.45
CA LEU A 186 13.85 21.99 -4.61
C LEU A 186 15.34 21.68 -4.40
N ARG A 187 15.69 20.41 -4.11
CA ARG A 187 17.10 19.96 -3.99
C ARG A 187 17.87 20.11 -5.31
N GLY A 188 17.23 19.82 -6.44
CA GLY A 188 17.81 20.01 -7.78
C GLY A 188 18.12 21.49 -8.10
N ARG A 189 17.24 22.42 -7.71
CA ARG A 189 17.47 23.87 -7.86
C ARG A 189 18.62 24.37 -6.99
N ARG A 190 18.71 23.94 -5.73
CA ARG A 190 19.83 24.29 -4.83
C ARG A 190 21.19 23.80 -5.35
N ARG A 191 21.28 22.57 -5.87
CA ARG A 191 22.51 22.03 -6.48
C ARG A 191 22.94 22.77 -7.75
N ARG A 192 22.00 23.30 -8.54
CA ARG A 192 22.31 24.12 -9.74
C ARG A 192 22.75 25.54 -9.39
N GLY A 193 22.21 26.13 -8.31
CA GLY A 193 22.64 27.42 -7.79
C GLY A 193 24.07 27.38 -7.22
N ALA A 194 24.40 26.33 -6.46
CA ALA A 194 25.72 26.13 -5.87
C ALA A 194 26.85 25.76 -6.87
N ARG A 195 26.52 25.44 -8.12
CA ARG A 195 27.49 25.18 -9.21
C ARG A 195 27.75 26.40 -10.11
N ARG A 196 27.03 27.50 -9.87
CA ARG A 196 27.13 28.75 -10.64
C ARG A 196 27.73 29.90 -9.81
N ALA A 197 28.09 29.63 -8.56
CA ALA A 197 28.89 30.48 -7.68
C ALA A 197 30.27 29.84 -7.52
#